data_AF-A0A1J5P8E1-F1
#
_entry.id   AF-A0A1J5P8E1-F1
#
_cell.length_a   1.000
_cell.length_b   1.000
_cell.length_c   1.000
_cell.angle_alpha   90.00
_cell.angle_beta   90.00
_cell.angle_gamma   90.00
#
_symmetry.space_group_name_H-M   'P 1'
#
loop_
_entity.id
_entity.type
_entity.pdbx_description
1 polymer ?
#
loop_
_entity_poly.entity_id
_entity_poly.type
_entity_poly.pdbx_seq_one_letter_code
_entity_poly.pdbx_strand_id
1 'polypeptide(L)'
;MAAIAELELDLSYSSDKVSVRLFAPEWDDEQRTWSCKFEISEPIGVKREIFGVSSLQALIHGAKTLSAYLYGSDLYKNGDLGIYGQFGGSLSIPAPQVMLDRAPFPF
;
A
#
# COMPACT_ATOMS: atom_id res chain seq x y z
N MET A 1 -17.20 1.58 5.91
CA MET A 1 -15.77 1.59 6.25
C MET A 1 -15.20 2.98 6.03
N ALA A 2 -14.61 3.58 7.07
CA ALA A 2 -13.89 4.85 6.95
C ALA A 2 -12.41 4.56 6.62
N ALA A 3 -11.87 5.30 5.65
CA ALA A 3 -10.42 5.29 5.41
C ALA A 3 -9.72 5.98 6.59
N ILE A 4 -8.66 5.35 7.10
CA ILE A 4 -7.84 5.88 8.20
C ILE A 4 -6.52 6.48 7.70
N ALA A 5 -6.13 6.14 6.48
CA ALA A 5 -5.03 6.75 5.76
C ALA A 5 -5.33 6.75 4.25
N GLU A 6 -4.96 7.84 3.59
CA GLU A 6 -5.05 8.00 2.14
C GLU A 6 -3.82 8.75 1.64
N LEU A 7 -3.31 8.31 0.49
CA LEU A 7 -2.18 8.93 -0.20
C LEU A 7 -2.43 8.91 -1.70
N GLU A 8 -2.08 10.00 -2.38
CA GLU A 8 -2.05 10.05 -3.84
C GLU A 8 -0.60 9.97 -4.32
N LEU A 9 -0.35 9.04 -5.23
CA LEU A 9 0.95 8.85 -5.87
C LEU A 9 0.90 9.38 -7.30
N ASP A 10 2.03 9.89 -7.75
CA ASP A 10 2.22 10.45 -9.09
C ASP A 10 2.66 9.37 -10.07
N LEU A 11 2.21 9.50 -11.32
CA LEU A 11 2.72 8.75 -12.46
C LEU A 11 3.67 9.63 -13.29
N SER A 12 4.80 9.08 -13.72
CA SER A 12 5.82 9.81 -14.51
C SER A 12 5.31 10.26 -15.87
N TYR A 13 4.35 9.52 -16.43
CA TYR A 13 3.87 9.65 -17.81
C TYR A 13 2.43 10.20 -17.93
N SER A 14 1.76 10.46 -16.80
CA SER A 14 0.38 10.96 -16.79
C SER A 14 0.16 11.97 -15.66
N SER A 15 -0.83 12.86 -15.82
CA SER A 15 -1.34 13.69 -14.73
C SER A 15 -2.25 12.92 -13.76
N ASP A 16 -2.65 11.70 -14.13
CA ASP A 16 -3.47 10.84 -13.28
C ASP A 16 -2.72 10.45 -11.99
N LYS A 17 -3.48 10.21 -10.93
CA LYS A 17 -2.97 9.80 -9.62
C LYS A 17 -3.34 8.37 -9.32
N VAL A 18 -2.44 7.67 -8.63
CA VAL A 18 -2.74 6.38 -8.01
C VAL A 18 -3.12 6.64 -6.56
N SER A 19 -4.41 6.48 -6.22
CA SER A 19 -4.89 6.59 -4.85
C SER A 19 -4.61 5.29 -4.09
N VAL A 20 -4.04 5.44 -2.90
CA VAL A 20 -3.73 4.36 -1.96
C VAL A 20 -4.53 4.62 -0.70
N ARG A 21 -5.37 3.67 -0.30
CA ARG A 21 -6.26 3.80 0.87
C ARG A 21 -6.11 2.62 1.80
N LEU A 22 -6.02 2.90 3.10
CA LEU A 22 -6.04 1.91 4.17
C LEU A 22 -7.27 2.18 5.05
N PHE A 23 -8.03 1.14 5.34
CA PHE A 23 -9.28 1.24 6.09
C PHE A 23 -9.09 0.76 7.53
N ALA A 24 -9.93 1.28 8.43
CA ALA A 24 -9.92 0.85 9.83
C ALA A 24 -10.10 -0.68 9.95
N PRO A 25 -9.38 -1.35 10.86
CA PRO A 25 -9.65 -2.74 11.15
C PRO A 25 -11.04 -2.91 11.74
N GLU A 26 -11.77 -3.90 11.26
CA GLU A 26 -13.12 -4.23 11.71
C GLU A 26 -13.15 -5.70 12.15
N TRP A 27 -14.07 -6.01 13.07
CA TRP A 27 -14.31 -7.39 13.47
C TRP A 27 -15.17 -8.07 12.40
N ASP A 28 -14.71 -9.22 11.91
CA ASP A 28 -15.42 -10.08 10.98
C ASP A 28 -16.10 -11.22 11.76
N ASP A 29 -17.42 -11.17 11.86
CA ASP A 29 -18.21 -12.16 12.59
C ASP A 29 -18.21 -13.55 11.93
N GLU A 30 -18.09 -13.63 10.60
CA GLU A 30 -18.09 -14.90 9.86
C GLU A 30 -16.77 -15.65 10.06
N GLN A 31 -15.66 -14.94 9.93
CA GLN A 31 -14.31 -15.48 10.09
C GLN A 31 -13.83 -15.50 11.55
N ARG A 32 -14.59 -14.87 12.47
CA ARG A 32 -14.26 -14.72 13.90
C ARG A 32 -12.86 -14.16 14.12
N THR A 33 -12.52 -13.12 13.36
CA THR A 33 -11.17 -12.55 13.33
C THR A 33 -11.24 -11.04 13.05
N TRP A 34 -10.13 -10.33 13.20
CA TRP A 34 -10.05 -8.94 12.75
C TRP A 34 -9.65 -8.89 11.28
N SER A 35 -10.29 -8.04 10.49
CA SER A 35 -9.93 -7.77 9.11
C SER A 35 -9.55 -6.30 8.91
N CYS A 36 -8.62 -6.03 8.00
CA CYS A 36 -8.23 -4.69 7.56
C CYS A 36 -8.19 -4.70 6.04
N LYS A 37 -8.83 -3.72 5.41
CA LYS A 37 -8.88 -3.60 3.96
C LYS A 37 -7.93 -2.52 3.48
N PHE A 38 -7.43 -2.69 2.27
CA PHE A 38 -6.75 -1.64 1.55
C PHE A 38 -7.07 -1.69 0.06
N GLU A 39 -6.92 -0.53 -0.58
CA GLU A 39 -7.16 -0.35 -2.00
C GLU A 39 -6.02 0.47 -2.62
N ILE A 40 -5.61 0.09 -3.82
CA ILE A 40 -4.70 0.81 -4.70
C ILE A 40 -5.44 0.94 -6.02
N SER A 41 -5.68 2.17 -6.48
CA SER A 41 -6.39 2.41 -7.73
C SER A 41 -5.58 1.93 -8.94
N GLU A 42 -6.20 2.00 -10.12
CA GLU A 42 -5.50 1.85 -11.39
C GLU A 42 -4.31 2.82 -11.48
N PRO A 43 -3.22 2.45 -12.18
CA PRO A 43 -3.07 1.24 -13.00
C PRO A 43 -2.54 0.00 -12.25
N ILE A 44 -2.39 0.07 -10.92
CA ILE A 44 -2.00 -1.09 -10.11
C ILE A 44 -3.21 -1.99 -9.82
N GLY A 45 -4.37 -1.40 -9.53
CA GLY A 45 -5.66 -2.11 -9.52
C GLY A 45 -5.77 -3.19 -8.45
N VAL A 46 -5.38 -2.90 -7.21
CA VAL A 46 -5.37 -3.89 -6.12
C VAL A 46 -6.41 -3.55 -5.07
N LYS A 47 -7.23 -4.54 -4.69
CA LYS A 47 -8.09 -4.51 -3.51
C LYS A 47 -7.88 -5.77 -2.70
N ARG A 48 -7.63 -5.63 -1.40
CA ARG A 48 -7.36 -6.77 -0.52
C ARG A 48 -8.00 -6.57 0.85
N GLU A 49 -8.35 -7.69 1.44
CA GLU A 49 -8.74 -7.82 2.83
C GLU A 49 -7.74 -8.75 3.51
N ILE A 50 -7.23 -8.30 4.66
CA ILE A 50 -6.13 -8.95 5.38
C ILE A 50 -6.57 -9.21 6.81
N PHE A 51 -6.33 -10.41 7.31
CA PHE A 51 -6.81 -10.85 8.61
C PHE A 51 -5.71 -10.86 9.69
N GLY A 52 -6.13 -10.75 10.95
CA GLY A 52 -5.28 -10.85 12.12
C GLY A 52 -6.07 -11.22 13.37
N VAL A 53 -5.40 -11.84 14.35
CA VAL A 53 -6.03 -12.23 15.63
C VAL A 53 -6.36 -11.02 16.52
N SER A 54 -5.85 -9.84 16.17
CA SER A 54 -6.17 -8.56 16.81
C SER A 54 -6.27 -7.45 15.77
N SER A 55 -6.96 -6.36 16.11
CA SER A 55 -7.10 -5.17 15.26
C SER A 55 -5.75 -4.61 14.82
N LEU A 56 -4.80 -4.50 15.75
CA LEU A 56 -3.45 -4.02 15.47
C LEU A 56 -2.68 -4.99 14.55
N GLN A 57 -2.82 -6.30 14.74
CA GLN A 57 -2.16 -7.25 13.86
C GLN A 57 -2.73 -7.18 12.43
N ALA A 58 -4.06 -7.12 12.29
CA ALA A 58 -4.70 -6.97 10.99
C ALA A 58 -4.23 -5.69 10.27
N LEU A 59 -4.13 -4.57 11.00
CA LEU A 59 -3.61 -3.31 10.49
C LEU A 59 -2.16 -3.42 10.01
N ILE A 60 -1.27 -3.97 10.83
CA ILE A 60 0.15 -4.11 10.50
C ILE A 60 0.34 -5.04 9.29
N HIS A 61 -0.41 -6.14 9.23
CA HIS A 61 -0.40 -7.04 8.07
C HIS A 61 -0.91 -6.31 6.82
N GLY A 62 -2.04 -5.58 6.94
CA GLY A 62 -2.58 -4.75 5.87
C GLY A 62 -1.57 -3.76 5.30
N ALA A 63 -0.92 -2.98 6.17
CA ALA A 63 0.11 -2.02 5.78
C ALA A 63 1.32 -2.69 5.10
N LYS A 64 1.85 -3.79 5.66
CA LYS A 64 2.97 -4.53 5.06
C LYS A 64 2.62 -5.10 3.68
N THR A 65 1.42 -5.66 3.54
CA THR A 65 0.96 -6.21 2.26
C THR A 65 0.74 -5.10 1.24
N LEU A 66 0.16 -3.97 1.63
CA LEU A 66 0.03 -2.79 0.79
C LEU A 66 1.40 -2.32 0.28
N SER A 67 2.39 -2.18 1.17
CA SER A 67 3.77 -1.82 0.78
C SER A 67 4.32 -2.84 -0.22
N ALA A 68 4.05 -4.13 -0.01
CA ALA A 68 4.52 -5.17 -0.91
C ALA A 68 3.96 -5.06 -2.33
N TYR A 69 2.69 -4.69 -2.48
CA TYR A 69 2.10 -4.44 -3.79
C TYR A 69 2.67 -3.17 -4.45
N LEU A 70 2.86 -2.09 -3.70
CA LEU A 70 3.40 -0.83 -4.24
C LEU A 70 4.86 -0.96 -4.67
N TYR A 71 5.75 -1.31 -3.75
CA TYR A 71 7.19 -1.45 -4.02
C TYR A 71 7.51 -2.63 -4.94
N GLY A 72 6.63 -3.63 -4.99
CA GLY A 72 6.71 -4.75 -5.92
C GLY A 72 6.15 -4.48 -7.31
N SER A 73 5.42 -3.38 -7.52
CA SER A 73 4.80 -3.05 -8.81
C SER A 73 5.85 -2.74 -9.89
N ASP A 74 5.50 -3.00 -11.14
CA ASP A 74 6.37 -2.66 -12.26
C ASP A 74 6.53 -1.14 -12.40
N LEU A 75 5.49 -0.37 -12.07
CA LEU A 75 5.55 1.09 -12.04
C LEU A 75 6.63 1.60 -11.10
N TYR A 76 6.69 1.07 -9.87
CA TYR A 76 7.73 1.48 -8.93
C TYR A 76 9.12 1.04 -9.42
N LYS A 77 9.27 -0.21 -9.87
CA LYS A 77 10.55 -0.75 -10.34
C LYS A 77 11.11 -0.02 -11.56
N ASN A 78 10.24 0.47 -12.43
CA ASN A 78 10.63 1.23 -13.61
C ASN A 78 10.89 2.71 -13.31
N GLY A 79 10.61 3.17 -12.09
CA GLY A 79 10.72 4.58 -11.73
C GLY A 79 9.59 5.44 -12.31
N ASP A 80 8.42 4.85 -12.53
CA ASP A 80 7.22 5.53 -13.04
C ASP A 80 6.24 5.93 -11.94
N LEU A 81 6.44 5.45 -10.71
CA LEU A 81 5.63 5.78 -9.54
C LEU A 81 6.43 6.66 -8.58
N GLY A 82 5.79 7.69 -8.03
CA GLY A 82 6.45 8.66 -7.17
C GLY A 82 5.52 9.43 -6.26
N ILE A 83 6.10 10.37 -5.50
CA ILE A 83 5.35 11.33 -4.69
C ILE A 83 5.95 12.72 -4.87
N TYR A 84 5.09 13.73 -5.05
CA TYR A 84 5.49 15.13 -5.29
C TYR A 84 6.48 15.29 -6.45
N GLY A 85 6.29 14.52 -7.52
CA GLY A 85 7.15 14.52 -8.71
C GLY A 85 8.51 13.84 -8.53
N GLN A 86 8.78 13.21 -7.36
CA GLN A 86 9.97 12.38 -7.16
C GLN A 86 9.66 10.92 -7.47
N PHE A 87 10.11 10.45 -8.63
CA PHE A 87 9.83 9.10 -9.11
C PHE A 87 10.95 8.11 -8.79
N GLY A 88 10.56 6.87 -8.47
CA GLY A 88 11.49 5.80 -8.06
C GLY A 88 12.09 5.97 -6.67
N GLY A 89 11.78 7.07 -5.96
CA GLY A 89 12.22 7.35 -4.60
C GLY A 89 11.26 6.86 -3.51
N SER A 90 11.41 7.41 -2.30
CA SER A 90 10.52 7.05 -1.18
C SER A 90 9.06 7.45 -1.46
N LEU A 91 8.13 6.51 -1.33
CA LEU A 91 6.69 6.76 -1.40
C LEU A 91 6.09 7.22 -0.07
N SER A 92 6.92 7.50 0.95
CA SER A 92 6.46 7.79 2.33
C SER A 92 5.58 6.70 2.97
N ILE A 93 5.71 5.47 2.48
CA ILE A 93 5.03 4.28 3.00
C ILE A 93 6.10 3.33 3.55
N PRO A 94 5.97 2.82 4.79
CA PRO A 94 6.97 1.94 5.36
C PRO A 94 7.11 0.64 4.56
N ALA A 95 8.28 0.41 3.97
CA ALA A 95 8.61 -0.83 3.29
C ALA A 95 9.28 -1.83 4.26
N PRO A 96 8.89 -3.13 4.24
CA PRO A 96 9.66 -4.15 4.93
C PRO A 96 11.10 -4.19 4.42
N GLN A 97 12.07 -4.33 5.32
CA GLN A 97 13.51 -4.27 4.98
C GLN A 97 13.94 -5.26 3.88
N VAL A 98 13.29 -6.43 3.78
CA VAL A 98 13.51 -7.42 2.71
C VAL A 98 13.19 -6.88 1.30
N MET A 99 12.42 -5.79 1.20
CA MET A 99 12.10 -5.16 -0.08
C MET A 99 13.20 -4.22 -0.57
N LEU A 100 14.10 -3.77 0.32
CA LEU A 100 15.25 -2.94 -0.08
C LEU A 100 16.18 -3.66 -1.06
N ASP A 101 16.29 -4.98 -0.98
CA ASP A 101 17.16 -5.76 -1.88
C ASP A 101 16.64 -5.78 -3.33
N ARG A 102 15.35 -5.49 -3.55
CA ARG A 102 14.70 -5.50 -4.88
C ARG A 102 14.23 -4.12 -5.34
N ALA A 103 14.11 -3.17 -4.42
CA ALA A 103 13.65 -1.81 -4.61
C ALA A 103 14.62 -0.89 -3.83
N PRO A 104 15.79 -0.57 -4.40
CA PRO A 104 16.99 -0.20 -3.64
C PRO A 104 17.01 1.24 -3.08
N PHE A 105 15.87 1.93 -3.01
CA PHE A 105 15.89 3.27 -2.44
C PHE A 105 15.93 3.22 -0.90
N PRO A 106 16.96 3.83 -0.28
CA PRO A 106 17.12 3.85 1.16
C PRO A 106 16.20 4.92 1.76
N PHE A 107 15.61 4.59 2.89
CA PHE A 107 14.88 5.49 3.77
C PHE A 107 15.82 6.48 4.49
#